data_AF-A0A7R9R2A2-F1
#
_entry.id   AF-A0A7R9R2A2-F1
#
_cell.length_a   1.000
_cell.length_b   1.000
_cell.length_c   1.000
_cell.angle_alpha   90.00
_cell.angle_beta   90.00
_cell.angle_gamma   90.00
#
_symmetry.space_group_name_H-M   'P 1'
#
loop_
_entity.id
_entity.type
_entity.pdbx_description
1 polymer ?
#
loop_
_entity_poly.entity_id
_entity_poly.type
_entity_poly.pdbx_seq_one_letter_code
_entity_poly.pdbx_strand_id
1 'polypeptide(L)'
;MEFSEMICSACVTRLPFLWFYNKTYGQKLRIEMNDSNADIDVSSTEPNADPNVSTKSESLVAKEAVDSGIENSCDSVADSSGAGKPNECKLKALKSGADGAHPPTGQLSATYWPMEWRRQLCKCNACLSVYADNKCQFLTDDKDMVHYYEKEGMTSNTRVSDYDKGLSEL
;
A
#
# COMPACT_ATOMS: atom_id res chain seq x y z
N MET A 1 7.16 -2.47 -16.69
CA MET A 1 6.91 -1.77 -15.41
C MET A 1 7.07 -2.78 -14.30
N GLU A 2 7.82 -2.45 -13.25
CA GLU A 2 8.07 -3.36 -12.13
C GLU A 2 7.31 -2.84 -10.89
N PHE A 3 6.11 -3.39 -10.70
CA PHE A 3 5.26 -3.12 -9.54
C PHE A 3 5.50 -4.21 -8.50
N SER A 4 6.10 -3.87 -7.36
CA SER A 4 6.42 -4.84 -6.31
C SER A 4 5.35 -4.94 -5.21
N GLU A 5 4.40 -4.01 -5.17
CA GLU A 5 3.34 -3.99 -4.16
C GLU A 5 1.98 -3.61 -4.76
N MET A 6 0.91 -4.17 -4.19
CA MET A 6 -0.48 -3.85 -4.52
C MET A 6 -1.26 -3.63 -3.22
N ILE A 7 -1.93 -2.48 -3.13
CA ILE A 7 -2.84 -2.17 -2.03
C ILE A 7 -4.27 -2.31 -2.55
N CYS A 8 -5.05 -3.20 -1.93
CA CYS A 8 -6.42 -3.48 -2.37
C CYS A 8 -7.35 -2.26 -2.26
N SER A 9 -8.43 -2.28 -3.03
CA SER A 9 -9.48 -1.24 -3.09
C SER A 9 -9.93 -0.76 -1.71
N ALA A 10 -10.27 -1.68 -0.81
CA ALA A 10 -10.68 -1.37 0.56
C ALA A 10 -9.59 -0.64 1.36
N CYS A 11 -8.34 -1.09 1.28
CA CYS A 11 -7.23 -0.46 2.01
C CYS A 11 -6.86 0.91 1.45
N VAL A 12 -6.80 1.11 0.13
CA VAL A 12 -6.48 2.45 -0.42
C VAL A 12 -7.63 3.45 -0.23
N THR A 13 -8.89 2.99 -0.27
CA THR A 13 -10.07 3.81 0.10
C THR A 13 -10.01 4.24 1.57
N ARG A 14 -9.60 3.33 2.48
CA ARG A 14 -9.41 3.60 3.91
C ARG A 14 -8.20 4.50 4.22
N LEU A 15 -7.23 4.61 3.30
CA LEU A 15 -5.96 5.31 3.50
C LEU A 15 -5.81 6.50 2.52
N PRO A 16 -6.72 7.51 2.53
CA PRO A 16 -6.75 8.57 1.52
C PRO A 16 -5.49 9.44 1.48
N PHE A 17 -4.67 9.45 2.54
CA PHE A 17 -3.37 10.13 2.52
C PHE A 17 -2.38 9.49 1.54
N LEU A 18 -2.55 8.21 1.17
CA LEU A 18 -1.70 7.53 0.19
C LEU A 18 -1.88 8.10 -1.22
N TRP A 19 -3.08 8.58 -1.57
CA TRP A 19 -3.35 9.14 -2.88
C TRP A 19 -2.40 10.31 -3.24
N PHE A 20 -2.02 11.14 -2.28
CA PHE A 20 -1.05 12.22 -2.50
C PHE A 20 0.34 11.68 -2.91
N TYR A 21 0.80 10.59 -2.28
CA TYR A 21 2.03 9.91 -2.69
C TYR A 21 1.87 9.24 -4.06
N ASN A 22 0.72 8.65 -4.36
CA ASN A 22 0.48 8.01 -5.66
C ASN A 22 0.45 9.04 -6.81
N LYS A 23 -0.27 10.17 -6.63
CA LYS A 23 -0.31 11.29 -7.60
C LYS A 23 1.10 11.77 -7.98
N THR A 24 1.98 11.95 -6.98
CA THR A 24 3.31 12.52 -7.21
C THR A 24 4.37 11.49 -7.65
N TYR A 25 4.34 10.26 -7.13
CA TYR A 25 5.39 9.26 -7.39
C TYR A 25 4.98 8.14 -8.34
N GLY A 26 3.68 7.80 -8.41
CA GLY A 26 3.15 6.80 -9.33
C GLY A 26 3.18 7.25 -10.81
N GLN A 27 3.06 8.56 -11.08
CA GLN A 27 3.17 9.08 -12.45
C GLN A 27 4.60 9.34 -12.91
N LYS A 28 5.56 9.54 -11.99
CA LYS A 28 6.97 9.82 -12.35
C LYS A 28 7.64 8.68 -13.13
N LEU A 29 7.13 7.45 -13.00
CA LEU A 29 7.59 6.25 -13.71
C LEU A 29 6.72 5.90 -14.94
N ARG A 30 5.80 6.78 -15.34
CA ARG A 30 4.85 6.57 -16.45
C ARG A 30 5.21 7.35 -17.72
N ILE A 31 6.20 8.23 -17.66
CA ILE A 31 6.68 9.08 -18.77
C ILE A 31 8.04 8.58 -19.29
N GLU A 32 8.13 7.30 -19.67
CA GLU A 32 9.15 6.74 -20.60
C GLU A 32 8.61 5.44 -21.21
N MET A 33 7.45 5.50 -21.88
CA MET A 33 7.00 4.44 -22.79
C MET A 33 6.48 5.11 -24.06
N ASN A 34 7.11 4.78 -25.19
CA ASN A 34 6.76 5.33 -26.50
C ASN A 34 5.36 4.85 -26.91
N ASP A 35 4.50 5.76 -27.36
CA ASP A 35 3.17 5.37 -27.82
C ASP A 35 3.30 4.57 -29.12
N SER A 36 2.71 3.38 -29.13
CA SER A 36 2.75 2.44 -30.25
C SER A 36 1.45 1.66 -30.22
N ASN A 37 0.38 2.37 -30.59
CA ASN A 37 -0.95 1.82 -30.82
C ASN A 37 -0.86 0.62 -31.79
N ALA A 38 -1.04 -0.58 -31.25
CA ALA A 38 -1.29 -1.80 -32.00
C ALA A 38 -2.77 -2.14 -31.81
N ASP A 39 -3.56 -1.98 -32.86
CA ASP A 39 -4.98 -2.30 -32.87
C ASP A 39 -5.17 -3.83 -32.81
N ILE A 40 -6.03 -4.31 -31.91
CA ILE A 40 -6.28 -5.74 -31.70
C ILE A 40 -7.79 -5.96 -31.72
N ASP A 41 -8.29 -6.32 -32.90
CA ASP A 41 -9.66 -6.76 -33.13
C ASP A 41 -9.95 -8.08 -32.39
N VAL A 42 -10.84 -8.02 -31.40
CA VAL A 42 -11.31 -9.19 -30.65
C VAL A 42 -12.76 -9.46 -31.05
N SER A 43 -12.92 -10.33 -32.06
CA SER A 43 -14.22 -10.74 -32.57
C SER A 43 -15.05 -11.49 -31.52
N SER A 44 -16.32 -11.10 -31.38
CA SER A 44 -17.21 -11.54 -30.29
C SER A 44 -17.94 -12.85 -30.60
N THR A 45 -17.93 -13.82 -29.67
CA THR A 45 -18.90 -14.92 -29.61
C THR A 45 -19.35 -15.26 -28.19
N GLU A 46 -20.62 -14.98 -27.94
CA GLU A 46 -21.55 -15.48 -26.91
C GLU A 46 -22.76 -16.09 -27.71
N PRO A 47 -23.78 -16.79 -27.15
CA PRO A 47 -24.18 -16.86 -25.73
C PRO A 47 -24.71 -18.24 -25.21
N ASN A 48 -25.15 -18.23 -23.93
CA ASN A 48 -26.07 -19.18 -23.23
C ASN A 48 -25.43 -20.47 -22.65
N ALA A 49 -25.94 -21.09 -21.57
CA ALA A 49 -27.16 -20.83 -20.78
C ALA A 49 -27.01 -21.15 -19.28
N ASP A 50 -27.84 -20.53 -18.43
CA ASP A 50 -28.14 -20.94 -17.04
C ASP A 50 -28.96 -22.26 -17.02
N PRO A 51 -28.94 -23.09 -15.95
CA PRO A 51 -29.87 -22.84 -14.85
C PRO A 51 -29.43 -23.26 -13.42
N ASN A 52 -29.50 -22.31 -12.48
CA ASN A 52 -30.29 -22.34 -11.24
C ASN A 52 -30.35 -23.63 -10.37
N VAL A 53 -29.90 -23.53 -9.11
CA VAL A 53 -30.60 -24.18 -7.97
C VAL A 53 -30.48 -23.38 -6.66
N SER A 54 -31.61 -23.19 -5.95
CA SER A 54 -31.70 -22.70 -4.55
C SER A 54 -31.29 -23.81 -3.54
N THR A 55 -31.17 -23.68 -2.22
CA THR A 55 -31.69 -22.78 -1.14
C THR A 55 -30.82 -23.08 0.12
N LYS A 56 -30.55 -22.25 1.15
CA LYS A 56 -31.39 -21.77 2.28
C LYS A 56 -30.39 -21.29 3.38
N SER A 57 -30.30 -20.02 3.80
CA SER A 57 -31.00 -19.30 4.90
C SER A 57 -30.51 -19.58 6.35
N GLU A 58 -30.83 -18.65 7.28
CA GLU A 58 -30.57 -18.63 8.75
C GLU A 58 -29.14 -18.15 9.13
N SER A 59 -28.88 -16.95 9.72
CA SER A 59 -29.33 -16.27 10.97
C SER A 59 -28.57 -16.79 12.22
N LEU A 60 -27.98 -15.97 13.12
CA LEU A 60 -28.61 -15.17 14.21
C LEU A 60 -27.71 -13.99 14.72
N VAL A 61 -28.05 -13.33 15.84
CA VAL A 61 -27.58 -11.97 16.25
C VAL A 61 -27.16 -11.75 17.72
N ALA A 62 -26.15 -10.89 17.94
CA ALA A 62 -25.88 -9.97 19.10
C ALA A 62 -24.78 -8.96 18.65
N LYS A 63 -24.72 -7.66 18.97
CA LYS A 63 -24.79 -6.88 20.24
C LYS A 63 -23.66 -7.25 21.21
N GLU A 64 -22.98 -6.33 21.90
CA GLU A 64 -23.39 -5.00 22.42
C GLU A 64 -22.40 -3.83 22.10
N ALA A 65 -22.50 -2.72 22.83
CA ALA A 65 -21.68 -1.50 22.68
C ALA A 65 -21.09 -1.08 24.04
N VAL A 66 -20.05 -0.22 24.02
CA VAL A 66 -19.60 0.54 25.21
C VAL A 66 -19.15 1.94 24.79
N ASP A 67 -19.46 2.92 25.63
CA ASP A 67 -19.13 4.34 25.49
C ASP A 67 -17.99 4.74 26.46
N SER A 68 -17.19 5.73 26.06
CA SER A 68 -16.43 6.65 26.94
C SER A 68 -15.60 7.61 26.09
N GLY A 69 -16.00 8.89 26.04
CA GLY A 69 -15.13 9.98 25.59
C GLY A 69 -14.49 10.71 26.77
N ILE A 70 -13.21 11.08 26.65
CA ILE A 70 -12.57 12.13 27.46
C ILE A 70 -11.75 13.02 26.51
N GLU A 71 -11.88 14.33 26.71
CA GLU A 71 -11.25 15.40 25.92
C GLU A 71 -10.05 16.04 26.64
N ASN A 72 -9.21 16.74 25.88
CA ASN A 72 -8.19 17.71 26.31
C ASN A 72 -7.18 17.31 27.42
N SER A 73 -5.89 17.33 27.08
CA SER A 73 -5.08 18.55 27.23
C SER A 73 -3.68 18.37 26.64
N CYS A 74 -3.00 19.46 26.31
CA CYS A 74 -1.57 19.48 26.03
C CYS A 74 -0.75 19.64 27.32
N ASP A 75 0.49 19.13 27.30
CA ASP A 75 1.65 19.97 27.63
C ASP A 75 2.92 19.48 26.88
N SER A 76 4.01 20.23 26.97
CA SER A 76 5.19 20.13 26.10
C SER A 76 6.43 19.64 26.84
N VAL A 77 7.21 18.76 26.20
CA VAL A 77 8.62 18.54 26.55
C VAL A 77 9.51 18.60 25.30
N ALA A 78 10.34 19.65 25.24
CA ALA A 78 11.61 19.67 24.51
C ALA A 78 12.74 19.44 25.53
N ASP A 79 13.98 19.09 25.18
CA ASP A 79 14.59 18.75 23.88
C ASP A 79 15.42 17.43 24.10
N SER A 80 16.42 16.95 23.37
CA SER A 80 17.28 17.40 22.25
C SER A 80 17.89 16.14 21.58
N SER A 81 18.58 16.15 20.45
CA SER A 81 19.13 17.25 19.65
C SER A 81 19.29 16.81 18.19
N GLY A 82 19.25 17.74 17.23
CA GLY A 82 19.43 17.40 15.81
C GLY A 82 19.29 18.59 14.87
N ALA A 83 20.41 19.26 14.57
CA ALA A 83 20.45 20.49 13.77
C ALA A 83 20.20 20.25 12.27
N GLY A 84 18.94 20.00 11.90
CA GLY A 84 18.41 20.15 10.55
C GLY A 84 17.56 21.42 10.43
N LYS A 85 17.24 21.82 9.20
CA LYS A 85 16.09 22.72 8.94
C LYS A 85 14.83 22.06 9.55
N PRO A 86 13.84 22.80 10.08
CA PRO A 86 12.63 22.19 10.63
C PRO A 86 12.02 21.24 9.61
N ASN A 87 12.06 19.93 9.90
CA ASN A 87 11.92 18.88 8.90
C ASN A 87 10.54 18.95 8.23
N GLU A 88 10.51 19.55 7.03
CA GLU A 88 9.25 19.88 6.38
C GLU A 88 8.46 18.59 6.13
N CYS A 89 7.22 18.58 6.64
CA CYS A 89 6.39 17.40 6.56
C CYS A 89 5.99 17.18 5.10
N LYS A 90 6.69 16.28 4.41
CA LYS A 90 6.45 15.91 3.01
C LYS A 90 4.97 15.63 2.73
N LEU A 91 4.23 14.98 3.64
CA LEU A 91 2.78 14.78 3.47
C LEU A 91 1.98 16.10 3.50
N LYS A 92 2.37 17.09 4.32
CA LYS A 92 1.76 18.43 4.29
C LYS A 92 2.11 19.15 3.00
N ALA A 93 3.38 19.12 2.57
CA ALA A 93 3.81 19.73 1.31
C ALA A 93 3.06 19.15 0.09
N LEU A 94 2.91 17.83 0.01
CA LEU A 94 2.14 17.15 -1.05
C LEU A 94 0.63 17.46 -1.01
N LYS A 95 0.07 17.78 0.16
CA LYS A 95 -1.32 18.24 0.30
C LYS A 95 -1.48 19.70 -0.14
N SER A 96 -0.55 20.57 0.22
CA SER A 96 -0.58 21.98 -0.15
C SER A 96 -0.33 22.19 -1.66
N GLY A 97 0.64 21.48 -2.23
CA GLY A 97 0.95 21.49 -3.67
C GLY A 97 0.03 20.60 -4.52
N ALA A 98 -1.19 20.32 -4.06
CA ALA A 98 -2.15 19.49 -4.80
C ALA A 98 -3.08 20.30 -5.73
N ASP A 99 -2.98 21.63 -5.73
CA ASP A 99 -3.84 22.57 -6.49
C ASP A 99 -5.33 22.40 -6.19
N GLY A 100 -5.66 22.21 -4.92
CA GLY A 100 -7.03 21.94 -4.45
C GLY A 100 -7.54 20.52 -4.74
N ALA A 101 -6.80 19.71 -5.49
CA ALA A 101 -7.21 18.34 -5.80
C ALA A 101 -7.17 17.43 -4.55
N HIS A 102 -8.30 16.82 -4.23
CA HIS A 102 -8.50 15.92 -3.10
C HIS A 102 -8.49 14.44 -3.55
N PRO A 103 -8.14 13.48 -2.67
CA PRO A 103 -8.37 12.06 -2.91
C PRO A 103 -9.82 11.79 -3.37
N PRO A 104 -10.06 10.91 -4.37
CA PRO A 104 -11.41 10.73 -4.92
C PRO A 104 -12.38 10.20 -3.86
N THR A 105 -13.57 10.80 -3.80
CA THR A 105 -14.62 10.44 -2.85
C THR A 105 -15.44 9.27 -3.38
N GLY A 106 -15.08 8.05 -3.00
CA GLY A 106 -15.81 6.83 -3.37
C GLY A 106 -14.97 5.57 -3.24
N GLN A 107 -15.50 4.44 -3.74
CA GLN A 107 -14.77 3.19 -3.82
C GLN A 107 -13.61 3.32 -4.81
N LEU A 108 -12.37 3.25 -4.33
CA LEU A 108 -11.18 3.25 -5.20
C LEU A 108 -10.89 1.84 -5.72
N SER A 109 -10.25 1.74 -6.90
CA SER A 109 -9.70 0.48 -7.40
C SER A 109 -8.43 0.07 -6.64
N ALA A 110 -8.02 -1.20 -6.78
CA ALA A 110 -6.73 -1.65 -6.25
C ALA A 110 -5.59 -0.84 -6.89
N THR A 111 -4.65 -0.37 -6.05
CA THR A 111 -3.55 0.50 -6.47
C THR A 111 -2.25 -0.27 -6.46
N TYR A 112 -1.64 -0.38 -7.64
CA TYR A 112 -0.28 -0.91 -7.82
C TYR A 112 0.75 0.17 -7.55
N TRP A 113 1.84 -0.19 -6.87
CA TRP A 113 2.90 0.71 -6.46
C TRP A 113 4.24 0.28 -7.05
N PRO A 114 5.05 1.26 -7.52
CA PRO A 114 6.39 0.95 -8.03
C PRO A 114 7.33 0.51 -6.90
N MET A 115 8.45 -0.11 -7.28
CA MET A 115 9.56 -0.35 -6.36
C MET A 115 9.91 0.87 -5.48
N GLU A 116 10.27 0.60 -4.23
CA GLU A 116 10.78 1.57 -3.26
C GLU A 116 9.85 2.77 -2.93
N TRP A 117 8.56 2.68 -3.29
CA TRP A 117 7.57 3.72 -2.97
C TRP A 117 7.44 3.98 -1.46
N ARG A 118 7.64 2.97 -0.61
CA ARG A 118 7.65 3.11 0.86
C ARG A 118 8.69 4.12 1.35
N ARG A 119 9.86 4.20 0.69
CA ARG A 119 10.89 5.21 0.98
C ARG A 119 10.43 6.64 0.67
N GLN A 120 9.34 6.80 -0.09
CA GLN A 120 8.75 8.12 -0.34
C GLN A 120 7.86 8.60 0.81
N LEU A 121 7.45 7.73 1.74
CA LEU A 121 6.65 8.10 2.91
C LEU A 121 7.40 9.05 3.85
N CYS A 122 6.66 9.87 4.60
CA CYS A 122 7.24 10.87 5.50
C CYS A 122 7.39 10.26 6.89
N LYS A 123 8.63 10.03 7.34
CA LYS A 123 8.90 9.41 8.66
C LYS A 123 9.01 10.44 9.80
N CYS A 124 8.30 11.59 9.72
CA CYS A 124 8.23 12.58 10.81
C CYS A 124 7.08 12.28 11.79
N ASN A 125 7.19 12.72 13.05
CA ASN A 125 6.25 12.35 14.14
C ASN A 125 4.77 12.48 13.76
N ALA A 126 4.36 13.61 13.16
CA ALA A 126 2.97 13.83 12.75
C ALA A 126 2.46 12.86 11.66
N CYS A 127 3.36 12.28 10.85
CA CYS A 127 3.00 11.23 9.89
C CYS A 127 3.07 9.84 10.52
N LEU A 128 4.01 9.59 11.44
CA LEU A 128 4.07 8.35 12.22
C LEU A 128 2.79 8.16 13.05
N SER A 129 2.27 9.22 13.68
CA SER A 129 0.93 9.22 14.31
C SER A 129 -0.14 8.80 13.31
N VAL A 130 -0.25 9.48 12.15
CA VAL A 130 -1.24 9.13 11.11
C VAL A 130 -1.14 7.67 10.68
N TYR A 131 0.06 7.09 10.55
CA TYR A 131 0.23 5.68 10.19
C TYR A 131 -0.12 4.72 11.34
N ALA A 132 0.13 5.10 12.60
CA ALA A 132 -0.25 4.33 13.78
C ALA A 132 -1.77 4.38 14.03
N ASP A 133 -2.42 5.52 13.83
CA ASP A 133 -3.87 5.70 13.90
C ASP A 133 -4.56 4.83 12.85
N ASN A 134 -4.06 4.87 11.61
CA ASN A 134 -4.57 4.10 10.47
C ASN A 134 -4.14 2.62 10.46
N LYS A 135 -3.43 2.14 11.49
CA LYS A 135 -2.95 0.75 11.63
C LYS A 135 -2.17 0.27 10.39
N CYS A 136 -1.29 1.13 9.87
CA CYS A 136 -0.48 0.88 8.67
C CYS A 136 0.99 1.30 8.85
N GLN A 137 1.49 1.32 10.10
CA GLN A 137 2.87 1.70 10.43
C GLN A 137 3.93 0.79 9.77
N PHE A 138 3.58 -0.48 9.48
CA PHE A 138 4.41 -1.43 8.72
C PHE A 138 4.85 -0.88 7.35
N LEU A 139 4.08 0.03 6.74
CA LEU A 139 4.47 0.70 5.48
C LEU A 139 5.73 1.57 5.63
N THR A 140 6.14 1.90 6.85
CA THR A 140 7.37 2.65 7.12
C THR A 140 8.59 1.78 7.44
N ASP A 141 8.43 0.46 7.55
CA ASP A 141 9.56 -0.46 7.52
C ASP A 141 9.80 -0.93 6.08
N ASP A 142 11.07 -0.91 5.70
CA ASP A 142 11.57 -1.38 4.41
C ASP A 142 11.77 -2.92 4.44
N LYS A 143 11.76 -3.53 5.64
CA LYS A 143 11.79 -5.00 5.86
C LYS A 143 10.43 -5.67 5.73
N ASP A 144 9.33 -4.96 5.99
CA ASP A 144 7.95 -5.45 5.85
C ASP A 144 7.52 -5.56 4.36
N MET A 145 8.47 -5.66 3.43
CA MET A 145 8.27 -5.85 1.98
C MET A 145 8.50 -7.30 1.60
N VAL A 146 7.66 -7.87 0.71
CA VAL A 146 7.82 -9.25 0.20
C VAL A 146 9.24 -9.49 -0.34
N HIS A 147 9.80 -8.51 -1.04
CA HIS A 147 11.15 -8.56 -1.61
C HIS A 147 12.31 -8.61 -0.59
N TYR A 148 12.04 -8.30 0.68
CA TYR A 148 13.00 -8.53 1.77
C TYR A 148 13.04 -10.03 2.11
N TYR A 149 11.87 -10.64 2.32
CA TYR A 149 11.74 -12.08 2.64
C TYR A 149 12.17 -12.99 1.49
N GLU A 150 11.89 -12.63 0.23
CA GLU A 150 12.43 -13.33 -0.95
C GLU A 150 13.96 -13.43 -0.88
N LYS A 151 14.62 -12.30 -0.58
CA LYS A 151 16.08 -12.17 -0.54
C LYS A 151 16.71 -12.88 0.66
N GLU A 152 16.06 -12.85 1.83
CA GLU A 152 16.50 -13.65 2.99
C GLU A 152 16.30 -15.16 2.76
N GLY A 153 15.23 -15.57 2.08
CA GLY A 153 15.02 -16.96 1.67
C GLY A 153 16.08 -17.46 0.70
N MET A 154 16.42 -16.66 -0.32
CA MET A 154 17.44 -17.01 -1.33
C MET A 154 18.86 -17.08 -0.73
N THR A 155 19.23 -16.15 0.14
CA THR A 155 20.53 -16.22 0.84
C THR A 155 20.60 -17.38 1.84
N SER A 156 19.49 -17.72 2.51
CA SER A 156 19.39 -18.91 3.35
C SER A 156 19.55 -20.22 2.55
N ASN A 157 19.02 -20.27 1.33
CA ASN A 157 19.14 -21.41 0.41
C ASN A 157 20.49 -21.49 -0.33
N THR A 158 21.49 -20.67 0.04
CA THR A 158 22.89 -20.86 -0.38
C THR A 158 23.54 -22.05 0.33
N ARG A 159 22.87 -22.64 1.34
CA ARG A 159 23.09 -24.02 1.74
C ARG A 159 22.58 -24.94 0.63
N VAL A 160 23.49 -25.48 -0.18
CA VAL A 160 23.26 -26.60 -1.11
C VAL A 160 22.39 -27.64 -0.39
N SER A 161 21.23 -27.98 -0.94
CA SER A 161 20.33 -28.92 -0.28
C SER A 161 20.96 -30.32 -0.30
N ASP A 162 20.66 -31.15 0.70
CA ASP A 162 21.17 -32.54 0.71
C ASP A 162 20.67 -33.34 -0.52
N TYR A 163 19.58 -32.89 -1.16
CA TYR A 163 19.10 -33.36 -2.45
C TYR A 163 20.05 -32.99 -3.61
N ASP A 164 20.42 -31.71 -3.74
CA ASP A 164 21.38 -31.26 -4.78
C ASP A 164 22.74 -31.95 -4.60
N LYS A 165 23.17 -32.13 -3.35
CA LYS A 165 24.40 -32.84 -3.03
C LYS A 165 24.34 -34.29 -3.51
N GLY A 166 23.28 -35.03 -3.16
CA GLY A 166 23.09 -36.41 -3.62
C GLY A 166 22.95 -36.54 -5.14
N LEU A 167 22.44 -35.51 -5.83
CA LEU A 167 22.37 -35.46 -7.29
C LEU A 167 23.75 -35.19 -7.94
N SER A 168 24.67 -34.54 -7.21
CA SER A 168 26.04 -34.24 -7.68
C SER A 168 27.06 -35.37 -7.48
N GLU A 169 26.66 -36.47 -6.84
CA GLU A 169 27.50 -37.65 -6.55
C GLU A 169 27.20 -38.85 -7.50
N LEU A 170 26.55 -38.58 -8.66
CA LEU A 170 26.17 -39.56 -9.71
C LEU A 170 26.86 -39.28 -11.06
#